data_AF-A0A841PPH8-F1
#
_entry.id   AF-A0A841PPH8-F1
#
_cell.length_a   1.000
_cell.length_b   1.000
_cell.length_c   1.000
_cell.angle_alpha   90.00
_cell.angle_beta   90.00
_cell.angle_gamma   90.00
#
_symmetry.space_group_name_H-M   'P 1'
#
loop_
_entity.id
_entity.type
_entity.pdbx_description
1 polymer ?
#
loop_
_entity_poly.entity_id
_entity_poly.type
_entity_poly.pdbx_seq_one_letter_code
_entity_poly.pdbx_strand_id
1 'polypeptide(L)'
;MSQTELIQQSKAPQTRSSLANDLRNLGLSEGMVVIVHSSMKSLGWVCGGSVAIIQALQDVITSKGTIIMPAHSADVSDPREWGNPAIPEEWVTEVMNELPPFDPSVTPTVAMGTIPESFRTYPDVKRSYHPVHSFSVWQIWNK
;
A
#
# COMPACT_ATOMS: atom_id res chain seq x y z
N MET A 1 14.40 6.08 -9.88
CA MET A 1 14.88 7.30 -9.22
C MET A 1 15.66 6.89 -7.99
N SER A 2 16.93 7.26 -7.95
CA SER A 2 17.78 7.18 -6.77
C SER A 2 17.34 8.22 -5.72
N GLN A 3 17.80 8.06 -4.47
CA GLN A 3 17.56 9.09 -3.45
C GLN A 3 18.18 10.44 -3.82
N THR A 4 19.36 10.43 -4.45
CA THR A 4 20.05 11.65 -4.91
C THR A 4 19.19 12.43 -5.89
N GLU A 5 18.60 11.75 -6.88
CA GLU A 5 17.71 12.38 -7.85
C GLU A 5 16.46 12.97 -7.19
N LEU A 6 15.84 12.25 -6.24
CA LEU A 6 14.67 12.75 -5.51
C LEU A 6 14.99 14.02 -4.71
N ILE A 7 16.15 14.07 -4.04
CA ILE A 7 16.57 15.25 -3.28
C ILE A 7 16.79 16.44 -4.21
N GLN A 8 17.50 16.24 -5.32
CA GLN A 8 17.79 17.32 -6.29
C GLN A 8 16.53 17.90 -6.95
N GLN A 9 15.51 17.07 -7.17
CA GLN A 9 14.24 17.48 -7.77
C GLN A 9 13.24 18.06 -6.75
N SER A 10 13.49 17.88 -5.45
CA SER A 10 12.60 18.37 -4.40
C SER A 10 12.92 19.81 -4.03
N LYS A 11 11.91 20.68 -4.07
CA LYS A 11 12.05 22.08 -3.61
C LYS A 11 12.26 22.18 -2.10
N ALA A 12 11.67 21.26 -1.36
CA ALA A 12 11.72 21.16 0.09
C ALA A 12 11.43 19.69 0.49
N PRO A 13 11.83 19.25 1.69
CA PRO A 13 11.46 17.94 2.18
C PRO A 13 9.96 17.84 2.43
N GLN A 14 9.34 16.75 2.01
CA GLN A 14 7.99 16.41 2.46
C GLN A 14 8.06 15.81 3.87
N THR A 15 7.28 16.37 4.77
CA THR A 15 7.22 15.95 6.18
C THR A 15 5.81 15.48 6.50
N ARG A 16 5.64 14.72 7.59
CA ARG A 16 4.31 14.34 8.10
C ARG A 16 3.36 15.54 8.18
N SER A 17 3.84 16.67 8.72
CA SER A 17 3.03 17.89 8.89
C SER A 17 2.70 18.57 7.57
N SER A 18 3.66 18.69 6.63
CA SER A 18 3.37 19.29 5.33
C SER A 18 2.39 18.45 4.52
N LEU A 19 2.57 17.13 4.51
CA LEU A 19 1.67 16.18 3.86
C LEU A 19 0.27 16.24 4.46
N ALA A 20 0.13 16.27 5.79
CA ALA A 20 -1.18 16.39 6.43
C ALA A 20 -1.89 17.70 6.09
N ASN A 21 -1.14 18.81 5.96
CA ASN A 21 -1.70 20.09 5.53
C ASN A 21 -2.14 20.05 4.06
N ASP A 22 -1.33 19.48 3.17
CA ASP A 22 -1.68 19.33 1.76
C ASP A 22 -2.93 18.45 1.57
N LEU A 23 -3.04 17.35 2.33
CA LEU A 23 -4.23 16.49 2.32
C LEU A 23 -5.48 17.23 2.80
N ARG A 24 -5.39 18.05 3.87
CA ARG A 24 -6.51 18.91 4.32
C ARG A 24 -6.90 19.94 3.28
N ASN A 25 -5.91 20.58 2.65
CA ASN A 25 -6.14 21.56 1.59
C ASN A 25 -6.79 20.92 0.34
N LEU A 26 -6.50 19.65 0.07
CA LEU A 26 -7.16 18.86 -0.98
C LEU A 26 -8.63 18.52 -0.63
N GLY A 27 -9.03 18.66 0.63
CA GLY A 27 -10.39 18.44 1.10
C GLY A 27 -10.58 17.16 1.92
N LEU A 28 -9.51 16.43 2.27
CA LEU A 28 -9.64 15.33 3.23
C LEU A 28 -9.92 15.90 4.61
N SER A 29 -10.83 15.25 5.33
CA SER A 29 -11.21 15.65 6.67
C SER A 29 -11.41 14.45 7.60
N GLU A 30 -11.51 14.78 8.89
CA GLU A 30 -11.81 13.85 9.95
C GLU A 30 -13.08 13.03 9.63
N GLY A 31 -13.03 11.72 9.87
CA GLY A 31 -14.20 10.85 9.73
C GLY A 31 -14.46 10.35 8.31
N MET A 32 -13.71 10.80 7.30
CA MET A 32 -13.88 10.31 5.94
C MET A 32 -13.50 8.83 5.81
N VAL A 33 -14.17 8.14 4.88
CA VAL A 33 -13.78 6.81 4.39
C VAL A 33 -13.09 7.01 3.05
N VAL A 34 -11.80 6.68 2.97
CA VAL A 34 -10.97 6.95 1.78
C VAL A 34 -10.22 5.71 1.33
N ILE A 35 -10.28 5.44 0.01
CA ILE A 35 -9.38 4.50 -0.65
C ILE A 35 -8.21 5.27 -1.27
N VAL A 36 -6.98 4.85 -0.99
CA VAL A 36 -5.77 5.56 -1.37
C VAL A 36 -4.96 4.73 -2.37
N HIS A 37 -4.68 5.34 -3.52
CA HIS A 37 -3.68 4.90 -4.48
C HIS A 37 -2.55 5.93 -4.50
N SER A 38 -1.30 5.49 -4.45
CA SER A 38 -0.17 6.40 -4.25
C SER A 38 1.08 5.97 -5.00
N SER A 39 1.92 6.95 -5.31
CA SER A 39 3.25 6.74 -5.87
C SER A 39 4.26 7.49 -5.01
N MET A 40 5.14 6.74 -4.32
CA MET A 40 6.19 7.33 -3.48
C MET A 40 7.05 8.33 -4.26
N LYS A 41 7.32 8.02 -5.53
CA LYS A 41 8.19 8.80 -6.41
C LYS A 41 7.59 10.15 -6.81
N SER A 42 6.25 10.29 -6.87
CA SER A 42 5.61 11.53 -7.28
C SER A 42 5.56 12.60 -6.18
N LEU A 43 5.83 12.22 -4.94
CA LEU A 43 5.84 13.13 -3.78
C LEU A 43 7.19 13.85 -3.60
N GLY A 44 8.23 13.47 -4.34
CA GLY A 44 9.60 13.92 -4.09
C GLY A 44 10.24 13.21 -2.90
N TRP A 45 11.17 13.87 -2.21
CA TRP A 45 11.84 13.31 -1.04
C TRP A 45 10.99 13.47 0.22
N VAL A 46 10.70 12.35 0.89
CA VAL A 46 9.85 12.30 2.09
C VAL A 46 10.67 11.94 3.31
N CYS A 47 10.72 12.85 4.28
CA CYS A 47 11.29 12.62 5.59
C CYS A 47 10.47 11.55 6.33
N GLY A 48 11.07 10.38 6.58
CA GLY A 48 10.39 9.24 7.21
C GLY A 48 9.66 8.30 6.25
N GLY A 49 9.80 8.49 4.93
CA GLY A 49 9.36 7.51 3.92
C GLY A 49 7.85 7.22 3.96
N SER A 50 7.49 5.96 3.72
CA SER A 50 6.09 5.49 3.73
C SER A 50 5.41 5.70 5.09
N VAL A 51 6.15 5.57 6.18
CA VAL A 51 5.62 5.75 7.55
C VAL A 51 5.09 7.16 7.77
N ALA A 52 5.82 8.19 7.30
CA ALA A 52 5.37 9.58 7.44
C ALA A 52 4.07 9.86 6.66
N ILE A 53 3.89 9.20 5.51
CA ILE A 53 2.67 9.32 4.69
C ILE A 53 1.49 8.64 5.38
N ILE A 54 1.69 7.42 5.90
CA ILE A 54 0.65 6.69 6.65
C ILE A 54 0.20 7.50 7.86
N GLN A 55 1.15 8.04 8.63
CA GLN A 55 0.84 8.88 9.79
C GLN A 55 0.16 10.19 9.40
N ALA A 56 0.54 10.83 8.29
CA ALA A 56 -0.13 12.02 7.80
C ALA A 56 -1.59 11.74 7.40
N LEU A 57 -1.86 10.61 6.75
CA LEU A 57 -3.24 10.17 6.46
C LEU A 57 -4.02 9.92 7.76
N GLN A 58 -3.42 9.25 8.73
CA GLN A 58 -4.04 9.00 10.04
C GLN A 58 -4.32 10.31 10.81
N ASP A 59 -3.45 11.31 10.72
CA ASP A 59 -3.65 12.63 11.35
C ASP A 59 -4.83 13.42 10.77
N VAL A 60 -5.15 13.19 9.50
CA VAL A 60 -6.23 13.89 8.81
C VAL A 60 -7.55 13.15 8.97
N ILE A 61 -7.55 11.84 8.74
CA ILE A 61 -8.75 10.99 8.78
C ILE A 61 -9.17 10.67 10.21
N THR A 62 -8.20 10.50 11.11
CA THR A 62 -8.35 10.13 12.53
C THR A 62 -9.03 8.78 12.75
N SER A 63 -9.12 8.37 14.02
CA SER A 63 -9.82 7.15 14.43
C SER A 63 -11.33 7.16 14.14
N LYS A 64 -11.92 8.31 13.81
CA LYS A 64 -13.33 8.42 13.41
C LYS A 64 -13.58 8.02 11.96
N GLY A 65 -12.54 7.92 11.14
CA GLY A 65 -12.65 7.60 9.72
C GLY A 65 -12.09 6.22 9.37
N THR A 66 -11.80 6.02 8.08
CA THR A 66 -11.28 4.75 7.57
C THR A 66 -10.36 4.97 6.39
N ILE A 67 -9.18 4.35 6.43
CA ILE A 67 -8.20 4.38 5.34
C ILE A 67 -8.12 2.99 4.72
N ILE A 68 -8.28 2.90 3.40
CA ILE A 68 -8.26 1.67 2.63
C ILE A 68 -7.13 1.76 1.60
N MET A 69 -6.35 0.70 1.44
CA MET A 69 -5.41 0.58 0.32
C MET A 69 -5.55 -0.81 -0.32
N PRO A 70 -5.47 -0.93 -1.65
CA PRO A 70 -5.40 -2.24 -2.29
C PRO A 70 -4.13 -2.96 -1.85
N ALA A 71 -4.27 -4.25 -1.55
CA ALA A 71 -3.19 -5.13 -1.15
C ALA A 71 -3.19 -6.36 -2.07
N HIS A 72 -3.23 -6.13 -3.38
CA HIS A 72 -3.33 -7.22 -4.35
C HIS A 72 -2.05 -8.08 -4.35
N SER A 73 -2.23 -9.37 -4.60
CA SER A 73 -1.18 -10.40 -4.62
C SER A 73 -1.36 -11.29 -5.84
N ALA A 74 -1.10 -10.71 -7.02
CA ALA A 74 -1.29 -11.36 -8.32
C ALA A 74 -0.48 -12.65 -8.47
N ASP A 75 0.67 -12.75 -7.82
CA ASP A 75 1.54 -13.95 -7.84
C ASP A 75 0.92 -15.16 -7.13
N VAL A 76 -0.26 -15.01 -6.48
CA VAL A 76 -1.04 -16.13 -5.91
C VAL A 76 -2.16 -16.59 -6.86
N SER A 77 -2.24 -16.02 -8.08
CA SER A 77 -3.22 -16.44 -9.08
C SER A 77 -2.81 -17.74 -9.77
N ASP A 78 -3.70 -18.23 -10.64
CA ASP A 78 -3.38 -19.33 -11.55
C ASP A 78 -2.18 -18.97 -12.44
N PRO A 79 -1.09 -19.75 -12.42
CA PRO A 79 0.11 -19.45 -13.19
C PRO A 79 -0.08 -19.56 -14.71
N ARG A 80 -1.15 -20.21 -15.18
CA ARG A 80 -1.52 -20.24 -16.61
C ARG A 80 -1.89 -18.87 -17.16
N GLU A 81 -2.34 -17.97 -16.29
CA GLU A 81 -2.74 -16.60 -16.66
C GLU A 81 -1.59 -15.59 -16.52
N TRP A 82 -0.40 -16.04 -16.12
CA TRP A 82 0.76 -15.15 -15.97
C TRP A 82 1.35 -14.77 -17.32
N GLY A 83 1.62 -13.48 -17.51
CA GLY A 83 2.12 -12.94 -18.79
C GLY A 83 3.22 -11.90 -18.68
N ASN A 84 3.64 -11.50 -17.47
CA ASN A 84 4.60 -10.41 -17.27
C ASN A 84 5.73 -10.76 -16.28
N PRO A 85 6.57 -11.77 -16.58
CA PRO A 85 6.54 -12.65 -17.75
C PRO A 85 5.64 -13.88 -17.54
N ALA A 86 5.37 -14.62 -18.62
CA ALA A 86 4.83 -15.98 -18.53
C ALA A 86 5.94 -16.96 -18.07
N ILE A 87 5.54 -18.05 -17.41
CA ILE A 87 6.44 -19.18 -17.12
C ILE A 87 6.33 -20.24 -18.24
N PRO A 88 7.33 -21.12 -18.40
CA PRO A 88 7.21 -22.28 -19.29
C PRO A 88 6.02 -23.17 -18.90
N GLU A 89 5.30 -23.69 -19.90
CA GLU A 89 4.10 -24.52 -19.69
C GLU A 89 4.42 -25.77 -18.86
N GLU A 90 5.60 -26.35 -19.05
CA GLU A 90 6.06 -27.52 -18.31
C GLU A 90 6.21 -27.27 -16.79
N TRP A 91 6.33 -26.02 -16.34
CA TRP A 91 6.45 -25.66 -14.92
C TRP A 91 5.10 -25.45 -14.24
N VAL A 92 4.03 -25.23 -15.00
CA VAL A 92 2.70 -24.86 -14.46
C VAL A 92 2.22 -25.84 -13.39
N THR A 93 2.35 -27.15 -13.63
CA THR A 93 1.87 -28.16 -12.69
C THR A 93 2.66 -28.14 -11.37
N GLU A 94 3.99 -28.02 -11.44
CA GLU A 94 4.84 -27.94 -10.26
C GLU A 94 4.56 -26.66 -9.46
N VAL A 95 4.44 -25.51 -10.15
CA VAL A 95 4.11 -24.24 -9.52
C VAL A 95 2.75 -24.32 -8.81
N MET A 96 1.70 -24.85 -9.46
CA MET A 96 0.39 -24.99 -8.81
C MET A 96 0.41 -25.87 -7.56
N ASN A 97 1.26 -26.90 -7.52
CA ASN A 97 1.36 -27.80 -6.37
C ASN A 97 2.15 -27.19 -5.20
N GLU A 98 3.13 -26.33 -5.49
CA GLU A 98 4.06 -25.78 -4.50
C GLU A 98 3.75 -24.33 -4.11
N LEU A 99 2.87 -23.63 -4.84
CA LEU A 99 2.53 -22.23 -4.58
C LEU A 99 1.96 -22.08 -3.16
N PRO A 100 2.57 -21.27 -2.28
CA PRO A 100 2.07 -21.08 -0.94
C PRO A 100 0.66 -20.50 -0.95
N PRO A 101 -0.26 -21.00 -0.08
CA PRO A 101 -1.58 -20.42 0.03
C PRO A 101 -1.48 -18.97 0.49
N PHE A 102 -2.46 -18.16 0.09
CA PHE A 102 -2.59 -16.80 0.59
C PHE A 102 -2.72 -16.78 2.11
N ASP A 103 -1.88 -15.99 2.76
CA ASP A 103 -2.00 -15.63 4.17
C ASP A 103 -1.96 -14.10 4.27
N PRO A 104 -3.03 -13.45 4.77
CA PRO A 104 -3.10 -12.00 4.83
C PRO A 104 -1.97 -11.36 5.65
N SER A 105 -1.36 -12.10 6.59
CA SER A 105 -0.31 -11.61 7.48
C SER A 105 1.07 -11.55 6.80
N VAL A 106 1.35 -12.46 5.86
CA VAL A 106 2.70 -12.61 5.29
C VAL A 106 2.77 -12.45 3.77
N THR A 107 1.71 -12.76 3.01
CA THR A 107 1.74 -12.65 1.55
C THR A 107 2.03 -11.20 1.13
N PRO A 108 3.10 -10.90 0.39
CA PRO A 108 3.41 -9.53 0.00
C PRO A 108 2.40 -8.98 -1.02
N THR A 109 2.39 -7.65 -1.19
CA THR A 109 1.67 -7.04 -2.31
C THR A 109 2.48 -7.10 -3.59
N VAL A 110 1.81 -7.18 -4.73
CA VAL A 110 2.41 -7.18 -6.07
C VAL A 110 1.96 -5.93 -6.81
N ALA A 111 2.90 -5.16 -7.34
CA ALA A 111 2.67 -3.92 -8.10
C ALA A 111 1.85 -2.82 -7.37
N MET A 112 1.63 -2.91 -6.06
CA MET A 112 0.88 -1.89 -5.29
C MET A 112 1.76 -0.71 -4.83
N GLY A 113 3.07 -0.94 -4.66
CA GLY A 113 4.04 0.06 -4.24
C GLY A 113 4.38 0.01 -2.76
N THR A 114 5.42 0.76 -2.36
CA THR A 114 5.99 0.71 -1.00
C THR A 114 5.02 1.20 0.08
N ILE A 115 4.12 2.13 -0.25
CA ILE A 115 3.17 2.68 0.73
C ILE A 115 2.12 1.63 1.11
N PRO A 116 1.38 0.99 0.17
CA PRO A 116 0.51 -0.14 0.51
C PRO A 116 1.23 -1.31 1.19
N GLU A 117 2.47 -1.62 0.78
CA GLU A 117 3.27 -2.69 1.40
C GLU A 117 3.62 -2.39 2.87
N SER A 118 4.00 -1.15 3.19
CA SER A 118 4.18 -0.72 4.58
C SER A 118 2.85 -0.66 5.34
N PHE A 119 1.78 -0.20 4.68
CA PHE A 119 0.46 -0.05 5.29
C PHE A 119 -0.14 -1.39 5.73
N ARG A 120 -0.04 -2.45 4.91
CA ARG A 120 -0.60 -3.77 5.26
C ARG A 120 -0.02 -4.40 6.53
N THR A 121 1.17 -3.96 6.96
CA THR A 121 1.85 -4.45 8.18
C THR A 121 1.78 -3.45 9.32
N TYR A 122 1.12 -2.30 9.13
CA TYR A 122 1.06 -1.25 10.12
C TYR A 122 0.14 -1.65 11.29
N PRO A 123 0.42 -1.18 12.53
CA PRO A 123 -0.46 -1.44 13.67
C PRO A 123 -1.91 -1.08 13.38
N ASP A 124 -2.82 -1.92 13.89
CA ASP A 124 -4.28 -1.79 13.75
C ASP A 124 -4.82 -1.85 12.30
N VAL A 125 -3.98 -2.18 11.32
CA VAL A 125 -4.41 -2.48 9.95
C VAL A 125 -4.83 -3.94 9.84
N LYS A 126 -5.99 -4.17 9.23
CA LYS A 126 -6.48 -5.51 8.88
C LYS A 126 -6.49 -5.68 7.36
N ARG A 127 -6.29 -6.90 6.88
CA ARG A 127 -6.37 -7.25 5.47
C ARG A 127 -7.53 -8.21 5.21
N SER A 128 -8.29 -7.98 4.15
CA SER A 128 -9.41 -8.85 3.76
C SER A 128 -8.93 -10.22 3.28
N TYR A 129 -9.78 -11.23 3.41
CA TYR A 129 -9.44 -12.62 3.08
C TYR A 129 -9.78 -12.97 1.61
N HIS A 130 -9.08 -12.34 0.66
CA HIS A 130 -9.17 -12.67 -0.76
C HIS A 130 -7.77 -12.90 -1.34
N PRO A 131 -7.48 -14.05 -1.99
CA PRO A 131 -6.11 -14.43 -2.35
C PRO A 131 -5.43 -13.49 -3.35
N VAL A 132 -6.17 -12.95 -4.32
CA VAL A 132 -5.63 -12.09 -5.38
C VAL A 132 -5.92 -10.60 -5.17
N HIS A 133 -7.16 -10.24 -4.83
CA HIS A 133 -7.64 -8.85 -4.77
C HIS A 133 -7.97 -8.35 -3.35
N SER A 134 -7.16 -8.73 -2.35
CA SER A 134 -7.38 -8.24 -0.99
C SER A 134 -7.15 -6.73 -0.83
N PHE A 135 -7.76 -6.15 0.20
CA PHE A 135 -7.57 -4.77 0.64
C PHE A 135 -7.09 -4.73 2.09
N SER A 136 -6.25 -3.76 2.40
CA SER A 136 -5.86 -3.41 3.77
C SER A 136 -6.67 -2.21 4.25
N VAL A 137 -7.10 -2.25 5.51
CA VAL A 137 -7.98 -1.25 6.11
C VAL A 137 -7.47 -0.87 7.49
N TRP A 138 -7.26 0.42 7.70
CA TRP A 138 -7.09 1.01 9.02
C TRP A 138 -8.41 1.63 9.47
N GLN A 139 -8.94 1.13 10.58
CA GLN A 139 -10.13 1.65 11.24
C GLN A 139 -10.08 1.26 12.71
N ILE A 140 -10.43 2.18 13.60
CA ILE A 140 -10.58 1.87 15.01
C ILE A 140 -12.01 1.38 15.24
N TRP A 141 -12.14 0.07 15.45
CA TRP A 141 -13.41 -0.58 15.75
C TRP A 141 -13.71 -0.36 17.23
N ASN A 142 -14.67 0.50 17.55
CA ASN A 142 -15.22 0.55 18.90
C ASN A 142 -15.93 -0.80 19.15
N LYS A 143 -15.45 -1.55 20.14
CA LYS A 143 -16.12 -2.75 20.65
C LYS A 143 -17.33 -2.38 21.48
#